data_AF-A0A7Y5NAS4-F1
#
_entry.id   AF-A0A7Y5NAS4-F1
#
_cell.length_a   1.000
_cell.length_b   1.000
_cell.length_c   1.000
_cell.angle_alpha   90.00
_cell.angle_beta   90.00
_cell.angle_gamma   90.00
#
_symmetry.space_group_name_H-M   'P 1'
#
loop_
_entity.id
_entity.type
_entity.pdbx_description
1 polymer ?
#
loop_
_entity_poly.entity_id
_entity_poly.type
_entity_poly.pdbx_seq_one_letter_code
_entity_poly.pdbx_strand_id
1 'polypeptide(L)'
;MTDTGVARWEQYNEAGRRSFGQGNLAEAEEYFLAAVREAELLGPDSAQLAASLNALGQLRLQAKDVAGAQEHLERALAIKERVYGAEHHALVSSLNNLGALHDVKGELDEAERSLTRALAICEQHLQPAHPDLALALNNLARLHVRRREFSKADRLLLRLLEIKRALGKDHPEVATVLGTLAKLRHAVGRNDQAEQLWRQALAIRERAFSPDDLLIATTLEGLADSCAPQAGRIADAVASRERALEIRLVASGAAHPSVAAARAKLDELRARADGPQPQAVPAPPPRSSRELPSPVTPQDERNDVRRPSGGTELPWLDTEPPQRDRVSQQIELASVEPQMAAPPPAPPAAPPPPRLSPMAPSPFAAP
;
A
#
# COMPACT_ATOMS: atom_id res chain seq x y z
N MET A 1 -19.18 32.33 15.94
CA MET A 1 -19.72 31.67 14.73
C MET A 1 -18.83 30.54 14.21
N THR A 2 -17.57 30.41 14.65
CA THR A 2 -16.64 29.36 14.20
C THR A 2 -16.94 27.98 14.77
N ASP A 3 -17.42 27.90 16.01
CA ASP A 3 -17.63 26.64 16.74
C ASP A 3 -18.72 25.74 16.12
N THR A 4 -19.76 26.34 15.53
CA THR A 4 -20.84 25.60 14.87
C THR A 4 -20.46 25.09 13.47
N GLY A 5 -19.55 25.76 12.77
CA GLY A 5 -19.07 25.32 11.45
C GLY A 5 -18.15 24.10 11.55
N VAL A 6 -17.22 24.12 12.51
CA VAL A 6 -16.33 22.97 12.77
C VAL A 6 -17.13 21.74 13.23
N ALA A 7 -18.14 21.93 14.08
CA ALA A 7 -19.00 20.84 14.53
C ALA A 7 -19.80 20.19 13.38
N ARG A 8 -20.37 20.99 12.47
CA ARG A 8 -21.06 20.45 11.29
C ARG A 8 -20.10 19.74 10.34
N TRP A 9 -18.92 20.32 10.11
CA TRP A 9 -17.87 19.69 9.32
C TRP A 9 -17.51 18.30 9.88
N GLU A 10 -17.23 18.18 11.18
CA GLU A 10 -16.85 16.91 11.80
C GLU A 10 -17.97 15.87 11.63
N GLN A 11 -19.22 16.28 11.86
CA GLN A 11 -20.37 15.39 11.69
C GLN A 11 -20.44 14.81 10.27
N TYR A 12 -20.29 15.65 9.24
CA TYR A 12 -20.31 15.18 7.85
C TYR A 12 -19.08 14.35 7.52
N ASN A 13 -17.90 14.73 8.01
CA ASN A 13 -16.66 14.00 7.76
C ASN A 13 -16.69 12.59 8.38
N GLU A 14 -17.19 12.45 9.61
CA GLU A 14 -17.40 11.16 10.26
C GLU A 14 -18.47 10.31 9.58
N ALA A 15 -19.58 10.91 9.15
CA ALA A 15 -20.61 10.21 8.40
C ALA A 15 -20.05 9.68 7.06
N GLY A 16 -19.32 10.52 6.32
CA GLY A 16 -18.65 10.14 5.08
C GLY A 16 -17.66 9.00 5.28
N ARG A 17 -16.80 9.08 6.31
CA ARG A 17 -15.86 8.00 6.67
C ARG A 17 -16.57 6.68 6.98
N ARG A 18 -17.68 6.73 7.73
CA ARG A 18 -18.47 5.53 8.07
C ARG A 18 -19.11 4.91 6.84
N SER A 19 -19.80 5.70 6.02
CA SER A 19 -20.41 5.20 4.78
C SER A 19 -19.36 4.67 3.80
N PHE A 20 -18.20 5.32 3.72
CA PHE A 20 -17.08 4.88 2.89
C PHE A 20 -16.55 3.51 3.34
N GLY A 21 -16.34 3.32 4.65
CA GLY A 21 -15.93 2.03 5.22
C GLY A 21 -16.96 0.90 5.05
N GLN A 22 -18.24 1.26 4.89
CA GLN A 22 -19.31 0.30 4.55
C GLN A 22 -19.36 -0.03 3.06
N GLY A 23 -18.61 0.68 2.22
CA GLY A 23 -18.65 0.54 0.75
C GLY A 23 -19.79 1.31 0.08
N ASN A 24 -20.54 2.13 0.83
CA ASN A 24 -21.62 2.97 0.31
C ASN A 24 -21.04 4.24 -0.32
N LEU A 25 -20.44 4.09 -1.51
CA LEU A 25 -19.69 5.19 -2.14
C LEU A 25 -20.55 6.42 -2.45
N ALA A 26 -21.80 6.24 -2.90
CA ALA A 26 -22.68 7.36 -3.22
C ALA A 26 -23.04 8.18 -1.96
N GLU A 27 -23.41 7.52 -0.87
CA GLU A 27 -23.72 8.17 0.40
C GLU A 27 -22.48 8.85 0.99
N ALA A 28 -21.32 8.19 0.91
CA ALA A 28 -20.06 8.78 1.37
C ALA A 28 -19.68 10.03 0.56
N GLU A 29 -19.95 10.04 -0.74
CA GLU A 29 -19.70 11.20 -1.60
C GLU A 29 -20.57 12.40 -1.18
N GLU A 30 -21.85 12.18 -0.91
CA GLU A 30 -22.75 13.24 -0.42
C GLU A 30 -22.25 13.88 0.87
N TYR A 31 -21.83 13.05 1.83
CA TYR A 31 -21.30 13.52 3.10
C TYR A 31 -19.95 14.24 2.93
N PHE A 32 -19.03 13.73 2.13
CA PHE A 32 -17.75 14.41 1.90
C PHE A 32 -17.92 15.73 1.16
N LEU A 33 -18.84 15.82 0.19
CA LEU A 33 -19.17 17.09 -0.45
C LEU A 33 -19.78 18.09 0.54
N ALA A 34 -20.61 17.63 1.48
CA ALA A 34 -21.13 18.47 2.56
C ALA A 34 -20.02 18.96 3.50
N ALA A 35 -19.08 18.09 3.85
CA ALA A 35 -17.91 18.45 4.64
C ALA A 35 -17.04 19.49 3.91
N VAL A 36 -16.78 19.32 2.61
CA VAL A 36 -16.03 20.32 1.81
C VAL A 36 -16.73 21.69 1.87
N ARG A 37 -18.06 21.75 1.69
CA ARG A 37 -18.80 23.03 1.75
C ARG A 37 -18.67 23.72 3.11
N GLU A 38 -18.81 22.99 4.22
CA GLU A 38 -18.62 23.57 5.55
C GLU A 38 -17.18 24.01 5.78
N ALA A 39 -16.20 23.24 5.29
CA ALA A 39 -14.79 23.57 5.43
C ALA A 39 -14.35 24.79 4.61
N GLU A 40 -14.96 25.04 3.46
CA GLU A 40 -14.71 26.25 2.66
C GLU A 40 -15.13 27.53 3.42
N LEU A 41 -16.16 27.45 4.27
CA LEU A 41 -16.58 28.57 5.12
C LEU A 41 -15.56 28.88 6.23
N LEU A 42 -14.72 27.91 6.60
CA LEU A 42 -13.64 28.11 7.57
C LEU A 42 -12.41 28.80 6.95
N GLY A 43 -12.38 28.91 5.62
CA GLY A 43 -11.33 29.57 4.86
C GLY A 43 -10.65 28.64 3.84
N PRO A 44 -10.03 29.23 2.79
CA PRO A 44 -9.44 28.46 1.69
C PRO A 44 -8.21 27.64 2.09
N ASP A 45 -7.59 27.98 3.22
CA ASP A 45 -6.40 27.33 3.77
C ASP A 45 -6.71 26.65 5.11
N SER A 46 -7.94 26.18 5.30
CA SER A 46 -8.29 25.41 6.50
C SER A 46 -7.77 23.97 6.40
N ALA A 47 -7.30 23.44 7.53
CA ALA A 47 -6.92 22.04 7.66
C ALA A 47 -8.09 21.09 7.35
N GLN A 48 -9.29 21.49 7.77
CA GLN A 48 -10.55 20.79 7.53
C GLN A 48 -10.83 20.64 6.03
N LEU A 49 -10.59 21.69 5.24
CA LEU A 49 -10.80 21.66 3.79
C LEU A 49 -9.84 20.67 3.13
N ALA A 50 -8.57 20.72 3.52
CA ALA A 50 -7.60 19.75 3.03
C ALA A 50 -7.97 18.30 3.38
N ALA A 51 -8.42 18.04 4.60
CA ALA A 51 -8.83 16.71 5.04
C ALA A 51 -10.04 16.19 4.24
N SER A 52 -11.08 17.01 4.05
CA SER A 52 -12.26 16.62 3.27
C SER A 52 -11.95 16.42 1.79
N LEU A 53 -11.15 17.28 1.18
CA LEU A 53 -10.70 17.11 -0.20
C LEU A 53 -9.87 15.82 -0.35
N ASN A 54 -9.00 15.51 0.60
CA ASN A 54 -8.23 14.27 0.57
C ASN A 54 -9.13 13.03 0.64
N ALA A 55 -10.14 13.04 1.52
CA ALA A 55 -11.13 11.97 1.63
C ALA A 55 -11.97 11.82 0.35
N LEU A 56 -12.45 12.93 -0.21
CA LEU A 56 -13.23 12.93 -1.45
C LEU A 56 -12.39 12.44 -2.63
N GLY A 57 -11.13 12.88 -2.74
CA GLY A 57 -10.20 12.41 -3.77
C GLY A 57 -9.94 10.91 -3.67
N GLN A 58 -9.80 10.38 -2.46
CA GLN A 58 -9.69 8.95 -2.24
C GLN A 58 -10.95 8.18 -2.64
N LEU A 59 -12.13 8.71 -2.30
CA LEU A 59 -13.40 8.11 -2.71
C LEU A 59 -13.52 8.04 -4.24
N ARG A 60 -13.14 9.12 -4.93
CA ARG A 60 -13.17 9.17 -6.40
C ARG A 60 -12.20 8.19 -7.05
N LEU A 61 -11.02 7.98 -6.48
CA LEU A 61 -10.12 6.89 -6.92
C LEU A 61 -10.82 5.54 -6.86
N GLN A 62 -11.54 5.25 -5.77
CA GLN A 62 -12.28 4.00 -5.63
C GLN A 62 -13.46 3.91 -6.59
N ALA A 63 -14.12 5.03 -6.89
CA ALA A 63 -15.16 5.15 -7.92
C ALA A 63 -14.61 5.14 -9.36
N LYS A 64 -13.28 5.06 -9.55
CA LYS A 64 -12.58 5.14 -10.83
C LYS A 64 -12.73 6.50 -11.55
N ASP A 65 -13.15 7.54 -10.84
CA ASP A 65 -13.09 8.92 -11.32
C ASP A 65 -11.68 9.49 -11.08
N VAL A 66 -10.78 9.18 -12.00
CA VAL A 66 -9.37 9.58 -11.93
C VAL A 66 -9.20 11.10 -12.03
N ALA A 67 -9.98 11.76 -12.90
CA ALA A 67 -9.89 13.20 -13.10
C ALA A 67 -10.36 13.97 -11.86
N GLY A 68 -11.52 13.58 -11.32
CA GLY A 68 -12.04 14.19 -10.11
C GLY A 68 -11.20 13.87 -8.87
N ALA A 69 -10.53 12.72 -8.82
CA ALA A 69 -9.58 12.41 -7.76
C ALA A 69 -8.34 13.31 -7.81
N GLN A 70 -7.78 13.53 -9.01
CA GLN A 70 -6.59 14.35 -9.20
C GLN A 70 -6.82 15.78 -8.68
N GLU A 71 -7.91 16.42 -9.10
CA GLU A 71 -8.26 17.78 -8.69
C GLU A 71 -8.26 17.94 -7.16
N HIS A 72 -8.95 17.03 -6.45
CA HIS A 72 -9.09 17.13 -5.00
C HIS A 72 -7.80 16.79 -4.25
N LEU A 73 -7.05 15.79 -4.71
CA LEU A 73 -5.82 15.36 -4.05
C LEU A 73 -4.69 16.40 -4.19
N GLU A 74 -4.54 17.01 -5.37
CA GLU A 74 -3.58 18.09 -5.59
C GLU A 74 -3.94 19.33 -4.77
N ARG A 75 -5.22 19.72 -4.76
CA ARG A 75 -5.71 20.85 -3.94
C ARG A 75 -5.50 20.58 -2.45
N ALA A 76 -5.79 19.36 -1.98
CA ALA A 76 -5.56 18.96 -0.59
C ALA A 76 -4.07 19.05 -0.20
N LEU A 77 -3.17 18.53 -1.04
CA LEU A 77 -1.73 18.61 -0.80
C LEU A 77 -1.25 20.07 -0.74
N ALA A 78 -1.65 20.90 -1.71
CA ALA A 78 -1.27 22.30 -1.76
C ALA A 78 -1.77 23.13 -0.57
N ILE A 79 -2.95 22.81 -0.03
CA ILE A 79 -3.41 23.43 1.23
C ILE A 79 -2.55 22.95 2.40
N LYS A 80 -2.31 21.63 2.53
CA LYS A 80 -1.48 21.08 3.62
C LYS A 80 -0.07 21.63 3.64
N GLU A 81 0.57 21.78 2.48
CA GLU A 81 1.90 22.37 2.36
C GLU A 81 1.93 23.83 2.87
N ARG A 82 0.88 24.61 2.58
CA ARG A 82 0.78 26.01 3.05
C ARG A 82 0.48 26.10 4.54
N VAL A 83 -0.34 25.20 5.07
CA VAL A 83 -0.75 25.20 6.49
C VAL A 83 0.34 24.65 7.40
N TYR A 84 0.98 23.54 7.01
CA TYR A 84 1.87 22.78 7.88
C TYR A 84 3.35 22.80 7.46
N GLY A 85 3.64 23.19 6.20
CA GLY A 85 4.97 23.09 5.61
C GLY A 85 5.19 21.79 4.83
N ALA A 86 6.25 21.77 4.01
CA ALA A 86 6.51 20.74 3.01
C ALA A 86 6.91 19.35 3.57
N GLU A 87 7.39 19.28 4.81
CA GLU A 87 7.90 18.04 5.44
C GLU A 87 6.98 17.53 6.56
N HIS A 88 5.80 18.12 6.74
CA HIS A 88 4.93 17.76 7.86
C HIS A 88 4.19 16.43 7.62
N HIS A 89 4.05 15.61 8.67
CA HIS A 89 3.39 14.30 8.59
C HIS A 89 1.95 14.33 8.08
N ALA A 90 1.23 15.44 8.26
CA ALA A 90 -0.12 15.63 7.71
C ALA A 90 -0.21 15.48 6.17
N LEU A 91 0.92 15.64 5.44
CA LEU A 91 0.98 15.49 3.99
C LEU A 91 0.98 14.02 3.55
N VAL A 92 1.36 13.09 4.44
CA VAL A 92 1.63 11.69 4.10
C VAL A 92 0.44 11.00 3.47
N SER A 93 -0.76 11.17 4.03
CA SER A 93 -1.98 10.57 3.47
C SER A 93 -2.30 11.08 2.05
N SER A 94 -2.06 12.37 1.79
CA SER A 94 -2.26 12.97 0.47
C SER A 94 -1.20 12.53 -0.54
N LEU A 95 0.07 12.43 -0.12
CA LEU A 95 1.15 11.90 -0.95
C LEU A 95 0.94 10.43 -1.29
N ASN A 96 0.47 9.61 -0.33
CA ASN A 96 0.12 8.22 -0.58
C ASN A 96 -1.03 8.08 -1.60
N ASN A 97 -2.08 8.89 -1.46
CA ASN A 97 -3.21 8.90 -2.39
C ASN A 97 -2.80 9.40 -3.80
N LEU A 98 -1.97 10.43 -3.90
CA LEU A 98 -1.41 10.89 -5.18
C LEU A 98 -0.50 9.82 -5.81
N GLY A 99 0.28 9.11 -5.01
CA GLY A 99 1.06 7.96 -5.46
C GLY A 99 0.18 6.89 -6.10
N ALA A 100 -0.94 6.54 -5.45
CA ALA A 100 -1.92 5.60 -5.99
C ALA A 100 -2.64 6.13 -7.25
N LEU A 101 -2.97 7.42 -7.31
CA LEU A 101 -3.54 8.06 -8.50
C LEU A 101 -2.59 7.93 -9.70
N HIS A 102 -1.33 8.31 -9.53
CA HIS A 102 -0.32 8.22 -10.59
C HIS A 102 -0.07 6.76 -11.00
N ASP A 103 -0.08 5.82 -10.04
CA ASP A 103 -0.01 4.37 -10.30
C ASP A 103 -1.14 3.92 -11.25
N VAL A 104 -2.40 4.31 -10.95
CA VAL A 104 -3.58 4.01 -11.79
C VAL A 104 -3.47 4.65 -13.19
N LYS A 105 -2.91 5.85 -13.29
CA LYS A 105 -2.65 6.54 -14.58
C LYS A 105 -1.49 5.93 -15.38
N GLY A 106 -0.67 5.07 -14.77
CA GLY A 106 0.56 4.55 -15.37
C GLY A 106 1.75 5.52 -15.30
N GLU A 107 1.63 6.61 -14.57
CA GLU A 107 2.64 7.64 -14.34
C GLU A 107 3.60 7.18 -13.23
N LEU A 108 4.42 6.17 -13.54
CA LEU A 108 5.21 5.47 -12.52
C LEU A 108 6.25 6.37 -11.84
N ASP A 109 6.80 7.35 -12.55
CA ASP A 109 7.83 8.26 -12.03
C ASP A 109 7.23 9.29 -11.06
N GLU A 110 6.04 9.77 -11.36
CA GLU A 110 5.25 10.64 -10.49
C GLU A 110 4.76 9.86 -9.26
N ALA A 111 4.37 8.59 -9.43
CA ALA A 111 4.01 7.73 -8.31
C ALA A 111 5.19 7.51 -7.35
N GLU A 112 6.37 7.21 -7.88
CA GLU A 112 7.58 7.00 -7.08
C GLU A 112 7.97 8.27 -6.33
N ARG A 113 7.91 9.43 -6.98
CA ARG A 113 8.19 10.73 -6.34
C ARG A 113 7.27 10.97 -5.15
N SER A 114 5.96 10.83 -5.32
CA SER A 114 4.99 11.04 -4.24
C SER A 114 5.21 10.06 -3.08
N LEU A 115 5.40 8.78 -3.38
CA LEU A 115 5.54 7.73 -2.36
C LEU A 115 6.90 7.77 -1.64
N THR A 116 7.97 8.14 -2.34
CA THR A 116 9.31 8.32 -1.72
C THR A 116 9.30 9.52 -0.79
N ARG A 117 8.62 10.61 -1.17
CA ARG A 117 8.42 11.77 -0.30
C ARG A 117 7.60 11.40 0.93
N ALA A 118 6.51 10.64 0.76
CA ALA A 118 5.71 10.15 1.89
C ALA A 118 6.56 9.30 2.85
N LEU A 119 7.36 8.38 2.31
CA LEU A 119 8.25 7.53 3.10
C LEU A 119 9.29 8.37 3.89
N ALA A 120 9.92 9.35 3.25
CA ALA A 120 10.91 10.21 3.91
C ALA A 120 10.30 11.00 5.08
N ILE A 121 9.10 11.56 4.91
CA ILE A 121 8.38 12.27 5.98
C ILE A 121 8.04 11.30 7.11
N CYS A 122 7.55 10.10 6.80
CA CYS A 122 7.28 9.06 7.80
C CYS A 122 8.52 8.71 8.62
N GLU A 123 9.66 8.50 7.97
CA GLU A 123 10.92 8.14 8.63
C GLU A 123 11.46 9.22 9.56
N GLN A 124 11.21 10.49 9.24
CA GLN A 124 11.66 11.62 10.04
C GLN A 124 10.76 11.89 11.25
N HIS A 125 9.45 11.71 11.11
CA HIS A 125 8.48 12.23 12.08
C HIS A 125 7.65 11.16 12.79
N LEU A 126 7.60 9.94 12.27
CA LEU A 126 6.72 8.89 12.80
C LEU A 126 7.53 7.80 13.48
N GLN A 127 6.92 7.19 14.49
CA GLN A 127 7.51 6.02 15.15
C GLN A 127 7.61 4.85 14.17
N PRO A 128 8.59 3.94 14.32
CA PRO A 128 8.79 2.81 13.39
C PRO A 128 7.57 1.90 13.19
N ALA A 129 6.63 1.87 14.14
CA ALA A 129 5.40 1.07 14.07
C ALA A 129 4.20 1.80 13.42
N HIS A 130 4.38 3.03 12.92
CA HIS A 130 3.26 3.85 12.44
C HIS A 130 2.58 3.25 11.18
N PRO A 131 1.23 3.21 11.11
CA PRO A 131 0.50 2.68 9.96
C PRO A 131 0.88 3.32 8.62
N ASP A 132 1.06 4.65 8.61
CA ASP A 132 1.45 5.36 7.38
C ASP A 132 2.82 4.95 6.82
N LEU A 133 3.79 4.62 7.69
CA LEU A 133 5.09 4.11 7.26
C LEU A 133 4.91 2.76 6.55
N ALA A 134 4.07 1.90 7.13
CA ALA A 134 3.74 0.60 6.53
C ALA A 134 3.03 0.75 5.17
N LEU A 135 2.11 1.70 5.06
CA LEU A 135 1.39 1.97 3.81
C LEU A 135 2.32 2.49 2.71
N ALA A 136 3.21 3.43 3.03
CA ALA A 136 4.19 3.98 2.08
C ALA A 136 5.15 2.89 1.56
N LEU A 137 5.68 2.04 2.46
CA LEU A 137 6.54 0.91 2.08
C LEU A 137 5.83 -0.09 1.16
N ASN A 138 4.58 -0.43 1.48
CA ASN A 138 3.78 -1.35 0.67
C ASN A 138 3.49 -0.80 -0.73
N ASN A 139 3.12 0.49 -0.83
CA ASN A 139 2.85 1.13 -2.10
C ASN A 139 4.11 1.25 -2.97
N LEU A 140 5.25 1.62 -2.39
CA LEU A 140 6.53 1.62 -3.11
C LEU A 140 6.92 0.22 -3.57
N ALA A 141 6.74 -0.79 -2.73
CA ALA A 141 7.02 -2.17 -3.12
C ALA A 141 6.18 -2.57 -4.35
N ARG A 142 4.87 -2.31 -4.34
CA ARG A 142 3.98 -2.58 -5.48
C ARG A 142 4.44 -1.86 -6.75
N LEU A 143 4.81 -0.59 -6.63
CA LEU A 143 5.32 0.20 -7.76
C LEU A 143 6.59 -0.42 -8.35
N HIS A 144 7.54 -0.84 -7.50
CA HIS A 144 8.75 -1.51 -7.96
C HIS A 144 8.45 -2.87 -8.60
N VAL A 145 7.44 -3.62 -8.14
CA VAL A 145 7.00 -4.84 -8.83
C VAL A 145 6.45 -4.53 -10.22
N ARG A 146 5.63 -3.48 -10.39
CA ARG A 146 5.15 -3.04 -11.72
C ARG A 146 6.29 -2.68 -12.66
N ARG A 147 7.35 -2.07 -12.13
CA ARG A 147 8.60 -1.80 -12.87
C ARG A 147 9.51 -3.01 -13.05
N ARG A 148 9.13 -4.20 -12.57
CA ARG A 148 9.93 -5.43 -12.56
C ARG A 148 11.25 -5.30 -11.77
N GLU A 149 11.32 -4.37 -10.82
CA GLU A 149 12.44 -4.13 -9.91
C GLU A 149 12.29 -4.99 -8.64
N PHE A 150 12.16 -6.31 -8.81
CA PHE A 150 11.78 -7.23 -7.73
C PHE A 150 12.70 -7.18 -6.50
N SER A 151 13.99 -6.94 -6.70
CA SER A 151 14.96 -6.82 -5.60
C SER A 151 14.72 -5.60 -4.71
N LYS A 152 14.24 -4.48 -5.27
CA LYS A 152 13.85 -3.30 -4.48
C LYS A 152 12.55 -3.57 -3.72
N ALA A 153 11.55 -4.12 -4.41
CA ALA A 153 10.28 -4.51 -3.81
C ALA A 153 10.49 -5.47 -2.61
N ASP A 154 11.36 -6.45 -2.78
CA ASP A 154 11.68 -7.42 -1.74
C ASP A 154 12.25 -6.80 -0.48
N ARG A 155 13.22 -5.87 -0.62
CA ARG A 155 13.80 -5.16 0.53
C ARG A 155 12.76 -4.33 1.27
N LEU A 156 11.87 -3.66 0.55
CA LEU A 156 10.80 -2.87 1.14
C LEU A 156 9.79 -3.74 1.90
N LEU A 157 9.43 -4.89 1.34
CA LEU A 157 8.51 -5.83 1.99
C LEU A 157 9.13 -6.52 3.20
N LEU A 158 10.43 -6.84 3.19
CA LEU A 158 11.13 -7.36 4.37
C LEU A 158 11.14 -6.32 5.50
N ARG A 159 11.40 -5.05 5.19
CA ARG A 159 11.31 -3.97 6.17
C ARG A 159 9.89 -3.80 6.71
N LEU A 160 8.89 -3.87 5.83
CA LEU A 160 7.48 -3.85 6.24
C LEU A 160 7.13 -5.02 7.18
N LEU A 161 7.68 -6.21 6.90
CA LEU A 161 7.48 -7.40 7.75
C LEU A 161 8.03 -7.19 9.16
N GLU A 162 9.20 -6.57 9.29
CA GLU A 162 9.79 -6.23 10.59
C GLU A 162 8.90 -5.26 11.38
N ILE A 163 8.38 -4.23 10.72
CA ILE A 163 7.44 -3.27 11.31
C ILE A 163 6.18 -3.99 11.81
N LYS A 164 5.57 -4.86 10.98
CA LYS A 164 4.35 -5.58 11.37
C LYS A 164 4.59 -6.60 12.47
N ARG A 165 5.78 -7.20 12.54
CA ARG A 165 6.15 -8.11 13.65
C ARG A 165 6.24 -7.41 15.00
N ALA A 166 6.45 -6.09 15.03
CA ALA A 166 6.41 -5.31 16.27
C ALA A 166 5.01 -5.30 16.92
N LEU A 167 3.94 -5.54 16.14
CA LEU A 167 2.57 -5.72 16.65
C LEU A 167 2.35 -7.10 17.28
N GLY A 168 3.30 -8.03 17.13
CA GLY A 168 3.20 -9.43 17.53
C GLY A 168 3.40 -10.36 16.34
N LYS A 169 4.20 -11.41 16.53
CA LYS A 169 4.57 -12.37 15.47
C LYS A 169 3.38 -13.12 14.85
N ASP A 170 2.28 -13.25 15.58
CA ASP A 170 1.04 -13.93 15.17
C ASP A 170 -0.06 -12.92 14.78
N HIS A 171 0.27 -11.64 14.60
CA HIS A 171 -0.70 -10.63 14.20
C HIS A 171 -1.16 -10.86 12.74
N PRO A 172 -2.45 -10.73 12.40
CA PRO A 172 -2.95 -10.98 11.04
C PRO A 172 -2.24 -10.19 9.94
N GLU A 173 -1.82 -8.95 10.22
CA GLU A 173 -1.08 -8.14 9.25
C GLU A 173 0.30 -8.72 8.89
N VAL A 174 0.92 -9.51 9.78
CA VAL A 174 2.15 -10.26 9.46
C VAL A 174 1.85 -11.29 8.36
N ALA A 175 0.71 -12.00 8.43
CA ALA A 175 0.30 -12.94 7.40
C ALA A 175 0.05 -12.27 6.05
N THR A 176 -0.51 -11.06 6.04
CA THR A 176 -0.71 -10.28 4.82
C THR A 176 0.62 -9.94 4.14
N VAL A 177 1.61 -9.43 4.89
CA VAL A 177 2.94 -9.12 4.33
C VAL A 177 3.66 -10.39 3.86
N LEU A 178 3.58 -11.49 4.63
CA LEU A 178 4.13 -12.78 4.23
C LEU A 178 3.52 -13.29 2.92
N GLY A 179 2.22 -13.13 2.73
CA GLY A 179 1.54 -13.46 1.48
C GLY A 179 2.03 -12.63 0.29
N THR A 180 2.21 -11.32 0.48
CA THR A 180 2.76 -10.44 -0.58
C THR A 180 4.21 -10.82 -0.94
N LEU A 181 5.05 -11.11 0.07
CA LEU A 181 6.38 -11.64 -0.17
C LEU A 181 6.33 -12.98 -0.91
N ALA A 182 5.41 -13.88 -0.55
CA ALA A 182 5.27 -15.17 -1.20
C ALA A 182 4.87 -15.03 -2.68
N LYS A 183 3.90 -14.16 -2.99
CA LYS A 183 3.53 -13.80 -4.38
C LYS A 183 4.75 -13.27 -5.16
N LEU A 184 5.54 -12.38 -4.57
CA LEU A 184 6.76 -11.85 -5.17
C LEU A 184 7.81 -12.94 -5.43
N ARG A 185 8.05 -13.82 -4.45
CA ARG A 185 9.01 -14.93 -4.60
C ARG A 185 8.57 -15.91 -5.68
N HIS A 186 7.29 -16.25 -5.73
CA HIS A 186 6.72 -17.10 -6.77
C HIS A 186 6.89 -16.49 -8.16
N ALA A 187 6.62 -15.19 -8.30
CA ALA A 187 6.78 -14.45 -9.56
C ALA A 187 8.21 -14.48 -10.13
N VAL A 188 9.22 -14.55 -9.26
CA VAL A 188 10.64 -14.69 -9.66
C VAL A 188 11.12 -16.16 -9.68
N GLY A 189 10.20 -17.13 -9.61
CA GLY A 189 10.47 -18.56 -9.68
C GLY A 189 11.07 -19.18 -8.41
N ARG A 190 11.11 -18.45 -7.29
CA ARG A 190 11.59 -18.93 -5.99
C ARG A 190 10.48 -19.64 -5.21
N ASN A 191 10.00 -20.75 -5.78
CA ASN A 191 8.81 -21.46 -5.31
C ASN A 191 8.96 -22.04 -3.89
N ASP A 192 10.13 -22.57 -3.53
CA ASP A 192 10.37 -23.11 -2.18
C ASP A 192 10.28 -22.02 -1.10
N GLN A 193 10.80 -20.83 -1.40
CA GLN A 193 10.72 -19.67 -0.50
C GLN A 193 9.27 -19.17 -0.40
N ALA A 194 8.54 -19.11 -1.53
CA ALA A 194 7.14 -18.74 -1.55
C ALA A 194 6.28 -19.71 -0.72
N GLU A 195 6.51 -21.02 -0.86
CA GLU A 195 5.83 -22.05 -0.08
C GLU A 195 6.06 -21.88 1.44
N GLN A 196 7.31 -21.65 1.85
CA GLN A 196 7.62 -21.42 3.26
C GLN A 196 6.88 -20.20 3.82
N LEU A 197 6.82 -19.10 3.07
CA LEU A 197 6.12 -17.89 3.45
C LEU A 197 4.60 -18.11 3.52
N TRP A 198 4.02 -18.82 2.54
CA TRP A 198 2.60 -19.17 2.56
C TRP A 198 2.22 -20.06 3.74
N ARG A 199 3.06 -21.04 4.10
CA ARG A 199 2.83 -21.85 5.30
C ARG A 199 2.85 -21.04 6.58
N GLN A 200 3.76 -20.07 6.68
CA GLN A 200 3.79 -19.15 7.83
C GLN A 200 2.53 -18.29 7.89
N ALA A 201 2.11 -17.71 6.75
CA ALA A 201 0.89 -16.92 6.66
C ALA A 201 -0.36 -17.76 7.02
N LEU A 202 -0.41 -19.01 6.56
CA LEU A 202 -1.50 -19.94 6.83
C LEU A 202 -1.62 -20.23 8.32
N ALA A 203 -0.51 -20.58 8.97
CA ALA A 203 -0.48 -20.87 10.41
C ALA A 203 -0.95 -19.69 11.26
N ILE A 204 -0.63 -18.45 10.85
CA ILE A 204 -1.11 -17.24 11.53
C ILE A 204 -2.63 -17.08 11.30
N ARG A 205 -3.09 -17.21 10.06
CA ARG A 205 -4.51 -17.03 9.71
C ARG A 205 -5.40 -18.09 10.37
N GLU A 206 -4.97 -19.33 10.45
CA GLU A 206 -5.69 -20.42 11.12
C GLU A 206 -5.84 -20.20 12.63
N ARG A 207 -4.93 -19.46 13.27
CA ARG A 207 -5.04 -19.09 14.69
C ARG A 207 -5.91 -17.86 14.90
N ALA A 208 -5.89 -16.92 13.96
CA ALA A 208 -6.53 -15.63 14.10
C ALA A 208 -7.99 -15.60 13.62
N PHE A 209 -8.37 -16.49 12.72
CA PHE A 209 -9.67 -16.46 12.05
C PHE A 209 -10.42 -17.79 12.19
N SER A 210 -11.72 -17.76 11.87
CA SER A 210 -12.54 -18.96 11.76
C SER A 210 -11.99 -19.90 10.68
N PRO A 211 -12.10 -21.23 10.81
CA PRO A 211 -11.67 -22.18 9.78
C PRO A 211 -12.26 -21.92 8.38
N ASP A 212 -13.44 -21.31 8.31
CA ASP A 212 -14.15 -20.99 7.06
C ASP A 212 -13.81 -19.58 6.50
N ASP A 213 -12.80 -18.91 7.06
CA ASP A 213 -12.42 -17.57 6.61
C ASP A 213 -11.80 -17.60 5.21
N LEU A 214 -12.28 -16.72 4.32
CA LEU A 214 -11.82 -16.62 2.94
C LEU A 214 -10.32 -16.24 2.81
N LEU A 215 -9.73 -15.62 3.84
CA LEU A 215 -8.28 -15.39 3.90
C LEU A 215 -7.50 -16.70 4.00
N ILE A 216 -8.04 -17.74 4.67
CA ILE A 216 -7.43 -19.07 4.71
C ILE A 216 -7.47 -19.70 3.31
N ALA A 217 -8.62 -19.64 2.62
CA ALA A 217 -8.76 -20.15 1.26
C ALA A 217 -7.77 -19.50 0.27
N THR A 218 -7.64 -18.17 0.28
CA THR A 218 -6.68 -17.46 -0.59
C THR A 218 -5.22 -17.81 -0.27
N THR A 219 -4.89 -18.06 0.99
CA THR A 219 -3.55 -18.53 1.40
C THR A 219 -3.24 -19.92 0.85
N LEU A 220 -4.23 -20.83 0.94
CA LEU A 220 -4.11 -22.20 0.43
C LEU A 220 -3.97 -22.22 -1.10
N GLU A 221 -4.65 -21.32 -1.81
CA GLU A 221 -4.48 -21.15 -3.26
C GLU A 221 -3.05 -20.69 -3.60
N GLY A 222 -2.52 -19.70 -2.88
CA GLY A 222 -1.13 -19.26 -3.06
C GLY A 222 -0.11 -20.35 -2.74
N LEU A 223 -0.36 -21.14 -1.70
CA LEU A 223 0.44 -22.31 -1.36
C LEU A 223 0.43 -23.33 -2.50
N ALA A 224 -0.76 -23.63 -3.05
CA ALA A 224 -0.90 -24.54 -4.17
C ALA A 224 -0.16 -24.06 -5.41
N ASP A 225 -0.23 -22.78 -5.73
CA ASP A 225 0.46 -22.18 -6.87
C ASP A 225 1.99 -22.26 -6.71
N SER A 226 2.48 -22.22 -5.47
CA SER A 226 3.90 -22.37 -5.15
C SER A 226 4.36 -23.83 -5.21
N CYS A 227 3.53 -24.78 -4.80
CA CYS A 227 3.82 -26.23 -4.86
C CYS A 227 3.71 -26.79 -6.28
N ALA A 228 2.72 -26.35 -7.05
CA ALA A 228 2.39 -26.85 -8.38
C ALA A 228 3.59 -26.94 -9.36
N PRO A 229 4.50 -25.96 -9.47
CA PRO A 229 5.64 -26.03 -10.37
C PRO A 229 6.81 -26.90 -9.87
N GLN A 230 6.79 -27.38 -8.62
CA GLN A 230 7.86 -28.19 -8.05
C GLN A 230 7.70 -29.68 -8.41
N ALA A 231 8.82 -30.35 -8.69
CA ALA A 231 8.81 -31.76 -9.10
C ALA A 231 8.24 -32.66 -8.00
N GLY A 232 7.24 -33.49 -8.34
CA GLY A 232 6.61 -34.42 -7.40
C GLY A 232 5.67 -33.79 -6.37
N ARG A 233 5.42 -32.48 -6.43
CA ARG A 233 4.62 -31.73 -5.44
C ARG A 233 3.20 -31.39 -5.93
N ILE A 234 2.76 -31.96 -7.04
CA ILE A 234 1.42 -31.71 -7.60
C ILE A 234 0.32 -32.19 -6.64
N ALA A 235 0.54 -33.31 -5.93
CA ALA A 235 -0.41 -33.82 -4.94
C ALA A 235 -0.67 -32.81 -3.81
N ASP A 236 0.38 -32.16 -3.29
CA ASP A 236 0.26 -31.13 -2.25
C ASP A 236 -0.51 -29.89 -2.75
N ALA A 237 -0.33 -29.53 -4.02
CA ALA A 237 -1.06 -28.44 -4.65
C ALA A 237 -2.55 -28.77 -4.79
N VAL A 238 -2.88 -30.01 -5.20
CA VAL A 238 -4.26 -30.50 -5.28
C VAL A 238 -4.92 -30.48 -3.90
N ALA A 239 -4.26 -31.04 -2.88
CA ALA A 239 -4.79 -31.06 -1.50
C ALA A 239 -5.06 -29.64 -0.95
N SER A 240 -4.14 -28.71 -1.22
CA SER A 240 -4.30 -27.30 -0.81
C SER A 240 -5.50 -26.65 -1.52
N ARG A 241 -5.70 -26.92 -2.82
CA ARG A 241 -6.83 -26.38 -3.60
C ARG A 241 -8.17 -27.00 -3.25
N GLU A 242 -8.20 -28.29 -2.90
CA GLU A 242 -9.40 -28.97 -2.39
C GLU A 242 -9.88 -28.30 -1.11
N ARG A 243 -8.98 -28.12 -0.13
CA ARG A 243 -9.31 -27.43 1.12
C ARG A 243 -9.75 -25.99 0.89
N ALA A 244 -9.11 -25.26 -0.04
CA ALA A 244 -9.53 -23.90 -0.39
C ALA A 244 -10.94 -23.87 -1.00
N LEU A 245 -11.27 -24.85 -1.86
CA LEU A 245 -12.59 -24.97 -2.48
C LEU A 245 -13.67 -25.27 -1.44
N GLU A 246 -13.40 -26.16 -0.48
CA GLU A 246 -14.31 -26.46 0.63
C GLU A 246 -14.67 -25.19 1.42
N ILE A 247 -13.66 -24.40 1.81
CA ILE A 247 -13.87 -23.14 2.52
C ILE A 247 -14.73 -22.18 1.69
N ARG A 248 -14.44 -22.01 0.39
CA ARG A 248 -15.24 -21.14 -0.49
C ARG A 248 -16.68 -21.63 -0.65
N LEU A 249 -16.89 -22.94 -0.70
CA LEU A 249 -18.23 -23.55 -0.76
C LEU A 249 -19.03 -23.22 0.48
N VAL A 250 -18.44 -23.35 1.67
CA VAL A 250 -19.08 -23.03 2.95
C VAL A 250 -19.35 -21.53 3.08
N ALA A 251 -18.35 -20.70 2.78
CA ALA A 251 -18.43 -19.26 3.02
C ALA A 251 -19.25 -18.48 1.97
N SER A 252 -19.27 -18.92 0.71
CA SER A 252 -19.88 -18.18 -0.40
C SER A 252 -21.00 -18.93 -1.12
N GLY A 253 -21.13 -20.24 -0.89
CA GLY A 253 -22.11 -21.08 -1.57
C GLY A 253 -21.69 -21.48 -3.00
N ALA A 254 -22.25 -22.61 -3.47
CA ALA A 254 -21.84 -23.25 -4.73
C ALA A 254 -22.06 -22.41 -5.99
N ALA A 255 -22.98 -21.46 -5.97
CA ALA A 255 -23.29 -20.59 -7.11
C ALA A 255 -22.33 -19.39 -7.25
N HIS A 256 -21.46 -19.14 -6.27
CA HIS A 256 -20.58 -17.97 -6.29
C HIS A 256 -19.49 -18.12 -7.38
N PRO A 257 -19.21 -17.08 -8.20
CA PRO A 257 -18.22 -17.16 -9.28
C PRO A 257 -16.81 -17.61 -8.85
N SER A 258 -16.39 -17.24 -7.64
CA SER A 258 -15.09 -17.67 -7.10
C SER A 258 -15.01 -19.18 -6.85
N VAL A 259 -16.12 -19.85 -6.54
CA VAL A 259 -16.17 -21.31 -6.38
C VAL A 259 -16.01 -21.98 -7.74
N ALA A 260 -16.67 -21.47 -8.77
CA ALA A 260 -16.51 -21.98 -10.14
C ALA A 260 -15.05 -21.84 -10.62
N ALA A 261 -14.43 -20.69 -10.39
CA ALA A 261 -13.03 -20.45 -10.72
C ALA A 261 -12.06 -21.38 -9.95
N ALA A 262 -12.29 -21.56 -8.64
CA ALA A 262 -11.50 -22.46 -7.81
C ALA A 262 -11.61 -23.93 -8.29
N ARG A 263 -12.81 -24.36 -8.69
CA ARG A 263 -13.06 -25.70 -9.22
C ARG A 263 -12.34 -25.95 -10.55
N ALA A 264 -12.46 -25.01 -11.49
CA ALA A 264 -11.75 -25.09 -12.77
C ALA A 264 -10.23 -25.24 -12.56
N LYS A 265 -9.65 -24.47 -11.64
CA LYS A 265 -8.21 -24.54 -11.36
C LYS A 265 -7.79 -25.85 -10.70
N LEU A 266 -8.64 -26.40 -9.83
CA LEU A 266 -8.43 -27.72 -9.23
C LEU A 266 -8.47 -28.83 -10.29
N ASP A 267 -9.43 -28.76 -11.22
CA ASP A 267 -9.57 -29.74 -12.31
C ASP A 267 -8.35 -29.69 -13.27
N GLU A 268 -7.83 -28.50 -13.59
CA GLU A 268 -6.58 -28.35 -14.32
C GLU A 268 -5.39 -29.04 -13.63
N LEU A 269 -5.28 -28.89 -12.30
CA LEU A 269 -4.19 -29.49 -11.52
C LEU A 269 -4.30 -31.01 -11.46
N ARG A 270 -5.53 -31.55 -11.31
CA ARG A 270 -5.79 -32.98 -11.34
C ARG A 270 -5.45 -33.59 -12.70
N ALA A 271 -5.90 -32.96 -13.79
CA ALA A 271 -5.55 -33.40 -15.15
C ALA A 271 -4.02 -33.44 -15.37
N ARG A 272 -3.28 -32.49 -14.79
CA ARG A 272 -1.81 -32.47 -14.84
C ARG A 272 -1.17 -33.54 -13.94
N ALA A 273 -1.80 -33.91 -12.83
CA ALA A 273 -1.34 -34.99 -11.96
C ALA A 273 -1.49 -36.36 -12.64
N ASP A 274 -2.61 -36.56 -13.35
CA ASP A 274 -2.95 -37.80 -14.05
C ASP A 274 -2.27 -37.96 -15.42
N GLY A 275 -1.80 -36.86 -16.01
CA GLY A 275 -1.06 -36.86 -17.27
C GLY A 275 0.33 -37.50 -17.17
N PRO A 276 0.92 -37.94 -18.30
CA PRO A 276 2.26 -38.51 -18.31
C PRO A 276 3.26 -37.46 -17.79
N GLN A 277 3.88 -37.75 -16.65
CA GLN A 277 4.98 -36.95 -16.10
C GLN A 277 6.07 -36.85 -17.17
N PRO A 278 6.59 -35.65 -17.50
CA PRO A 278 7.71 -35.55 -18.43
C PRO A 278 8.85 -36.40 -17.88
N GLN A 279 9.19 -37.46 -18.62
CA GLN A 279 10.31 -38.32 -18.29
C GLN A 279 11.53 -37.40 -18.12
N ALA A 280 12.28 -37.59 -17.03
CA ALA A 280 13.55 -36.91 -16.84
C ALA A 280 14.40 -37.15 -18.09
N VAL A 281 14.57 -36.11 -18.92
CA VAL A 281 15.50 -36.19 -20.05
C VAL A 281 16.86 -36.47 -19.40
N PRO A 282 17.50 -37.63 -19.66
CA PRO A 282 18.77 -37.94 -19.04
C PRO A 282 19.74 -36.81 -19.36
N ALA A 283 20.45 -36.34 -18.33
CA ALA A 283 21.43 -35.28 -18.46
C ALA A 283 22.32 -35.59 -19.68
N PRO A 284 22.52 -34.62 -20.60
CA PRO A 284 23.44 -34.86 -21.71
C PRO A 284 24.80 -35.27 -21.12
N PRO A 285 25.49 -36.25 -21.72
CA PRO A 285 26.78 -36.72 -21.20
C PRO A 285 27.72 -35.53 -21.03
N PRO A 286 28.59 -35.54 -20.01
CA PRO A 286 29.50 -34.44 -19.74
C PRO A 286 30.30 -34.13 -21.01
N ARG A 287 30.17 -32.89 -21.51
CA ARG A 287 30.95 -32.44 -22.67
C ARG A 287 32.43 -32.55 -22.29
N SER A 288 33.17 -33.35 -23.06
CA SER A 288 34.62 -33.47 -22.97
C SER A 288 35.27 -32.09 -22.99
N SER A 289 36.21 -31.88 -22.07
CA SER A 289 37.01 -30.69 -21.82
C SER A 289 37.33 -29.91 -23.10
N ARG A 290 36.69 -28.74 -23.27
CA ARG A 290 37.19 -27.67 -24.11
C ARG A 290 37.24 -26.40 -23.27
N GLU A 291 38.48 -26.05 -22.93
CA GLU A 291 39.03 -24.77 -22.45
C GLU A 291 38.07 -23.80 -21.74
N LEU A 292 38.29 -23.66 -20.43
CA LEU A 292 37.80 -22.56 -19.62
C LEU A 292 38.47 -21.24 -20.06
N PRO A 293 37.73 -20.15 -20.35
CA PRO A 293 38.31 -18.82 -20.31
C PRO A 293 38.55 -18.39 -18.86
N SER A 294 39.65 -17.67 -18.64
CA SER A 294 40.21 -17.19 -17.38
C SER A 294 39.25 -16.31 -16.53
N PRO A 295 39.50 -16.14 -15.21
CA PRO A 295 38.53 -15.59 -14.28
C PRO A 295 38.33 -14.07 -14.48
N VAL A 296 37.07 -13.67 -14.63
CA VAL A 296 36.65 -12.27 -14.58
C VAL A 296 36.49 -11.85 -13.11
N THR A 297 37.06 -10.69 -12.78
CA THR A 297 37.06 -10.03 -11.46
C THR A 297 35.66 -9.61 -10.97
N PRO A 298 35.45 -9.41 -9.65
CA PRO A 298 34.12 -9.21 -9.06
C PRO A 298 33.67 -7.75 -9.16
N GLN A 299 33.10 -7.35 -10.30
CA GLN A 299 32.31 -6.13 -10.43
C GLN A 299 31.22 -6.34 -11.50
N ASP A 300 30.14 -7.03 -11.14
CA ASP A 300 28.78 -6.79 -11.67
C ASP A 300 27.78 -7.77 -11.02
N GLU A 301 27.36 -7.49 -9.78
CA GLU A 301 26.13 -8.06 -9.21
C GLU A 301 24.89 -7.31 -9.73
N ARG A 302 24.80 -7.14 -11.06
CA ARG A 302 23.60 -6.61 -11.72
C ARG A 302 22.99 -7.73 -12.56
N ASN A 303 21.81 -8.18 -12.13
CA ASN A 303 20.86 -9.04 -12.86
C ASN A 303 21.15 -10.54 -12.98
N ASP A 304 21.33 -11.24 -11.86
CA ASP A 304 21.16 -12.71 -11.82
C ASP A 304 19.91 -13.15 -11.03
N VAL A 305 18.79 -12.47 -11.31
CA VAL A 305 17.45 -13.02 -11.04
C VAL A 305 17.00 -13.65 -12.35
N ARG A 306 16.83 -14.98 -12.39
CA ARG A 306 16.26 -15.70 -13.54
C ARG A 306 15.12 -14.86 -14.13
N ARG A 307 15.26 -14.42 -15.39
CA ARG A 307 14.17 -13.78 -16.12
C ARG A 307 12.95 -14.73 -16.02
N PRO A 308 11.76 -14.22 -15.66
CA PRO A 308 10.57 -15.06 -15.69
C PRO A 308 10.45 -15.64 -17.10
N SER A 309 10.43 -16.97 -17.18
CA SER A 309 10.19 -17.69 -18.42
C SER A 309 8.74 -17.46 -18.81
N GLY A 310 8.53 -16.55 -19.77
CA GLY A 310 7.21 -16.15 -20.25
C GLY A 310 6.80 -14.78 -19.71
N GLY A 311 6.19 -13.96 -20.56
CA GLY A 311 5.61 -12.67 -20.19
C GLY A 311 4.39 -12.84 -19.28
N THR A 312 4.57 -13.37 -18.08
CA THR A 312 3.52 -13.48 -17.08
C THR A 312 3.17 -12.06 -16.64
N GLU A 313 2.04 -11.54 -17.11
CA GLU A 313 1.32 -10.46 -16.41
C GLU A 313 1.15 -10.93 -14.97
N LEU A 314 1.49 -10.08 -14.00
CA LEU A 314 1.40 -10.38 -12.57
C LEU A 314 0.00 -9.98 -12.11
N PRO A 315 -1.03 -10.84 -12.23
CA PRO A 315 -2.42 -10.40 -12.25
C PRO A 315 -2.87 -9.92 -10.87
N TRP A 316 -2.14 -10.31 -9.82
CA TRP A 316 -2.34 -9.84 -8.45
C TRP A 316 -1.93 -8.39 -8.22
N LEU A 317 -1.21 -7.75 -9.15
CA LEU A 317 -0.93 -6.31 -9.10
C LEU A 317 -2.17 -5.48 -9.46
N ASP A 318 -3.04 -6.01 -10.32
CA ASP A 318 -4.21 -5.30 -10.86
C ASP A 318 -5.52 -5.67 -10.13
N THR A 319 -5.56 -6.82 -9.43
CA THR A 319 -6.76 -7.31 -8.74
C THR A 319 -6.86 -6.88 -7.28
N GLU A 320 -5.80 -6.31 -6.72
CA GLU A 320 -5.78 -5.84 -5.34
C GLU A 320 -5.67 -4.31 -5.32
N PRO A 321 -6.78 -3.55 -5.10
CA PRO A 321 -6.64 -2.15 -4.70
C PRO A 321 -5.70 -2.07 -3.49
N PRO A 322 -5.00 -0.95 -3.23
CA PRO A 322 -4.12 -0.80 -2.07
C PRO A 322 -4.82 -1.38 -0.86
N GLN A 323 -4.31 -2.52 -0.37
CA GLN A 323 -5.01 -3.44 0.52
C GLN A 323 -5.47 -2.67 1.77
N ARG A 324 -6.71 -2.19 1.74
CA ARG A 324 -7.43 -1.69 2.90
C ARG A 324 -8.29 -2.83 3.38
N ASP A 325 -7.63 -3.82 3.99
CA ASP A 325 -8.32 -4.90 4.71
C ASP A 325 -9.33 -4.27 5.68
N ARG A 326 -10.50 -4.88 5.86
CA ARG A 326 -11.51 -4.43 6.84
C ARG A 326 -10.91 -4.17 8.23
N VAL A 327 -9.87 -4.92 8.59
CA VAL A 327 -9.10 -4.77 9.84
C VAL A 327 -8.26 -3.49 9.81
N SER A 328 -7.57 -3.17 8.71
CA SER A 328 -6.84 -1.91 8.54
C SER A 328 -7.78 -0.71 8.41
N GLN A 329 -8.98 -0.86 7.85
CA GLN A 329 -10.02 0.18 7.88
C GLN A 329 -10.55 0.44 9.30
N GLN A 330 -10.74 -0.61 10.11
CA GLN A 330 -11.15 -0.47 11.52
C GLN A 330 -10.04 0.14 12.38
N ILE A 331 -8.77 -0.16 12.10
CA ILE A 331 -7.63 0.42 12.80
C ILE A 331 -7.34 1.85 12.32
N GLU A 332 -7.57 2.22 11.05
CA GLU A 332 -7.46 3.62 10.57
C GLU A 332 -8.58 4.51 11.12
N LEU A 333 -9.81 4.00 11.23
CA LEU A 333 -10.89 4.71 11.91
C LEU A 333 -10.60 4.94 13.40
N ALA A 334 -9.71 4.12 13.99
CA ALA A 334 -9.22 4.25 15.36
C ALA A 334 -7.83 4.91 15.47
N SER A 335 -7.10 5.06 14.35
CA SER A 335 -5.83 5.81 14.27
C SER A 335 -6.17 7.25 13.97
N VAL A 336 -6.79 7.86 14.97
CA VAL A 336 -6.53 9.23 15.42
C VAL A 336 -5.54 9.94 14.49
N GLU A 337 -6.04 10.79 13.57
CA GLU A 337 -5.32 12.05 13.37
C GLU A 337 -5.19 12.63 14.78
N PRO A 338 -3.97 12.88 15.30
CA PRO A 338 -3.82 13.44 16.62
C PRO A 338 -4.70 14.69 16.69
N GLN A 339 -5.42 14.86 17.81
CA GLN A 339 -6.10 16.12 18.14
C GLN A 339 -5.26 17.24 17.57
N MET A 340 -5.78 17.93 16.56
CA MET A 340 -5.02 18.91 15.79
C MET A 340 -4.46 19.92 16.79
N ALA A 341 -3.19 19.75 17.15
CA ALA A 341 -2.50 20.71 17.96
C ALA A 341 -2.54 22.00 17.15
N ALA A 342 -3.00 23.07 17.78
CA ALA A 342 -3.03 24.39 17.16
C ALA A 342 -1.68 24.65 16.47
N PRO A 343 -1.67 25.30 15.29
CA PRO A 343 -0.42 25.61 14.60
C PRO A 343 0.53 26.30 15.60
N PRO A 344 1.84 25.97 15.58
CA PRO A 344 2.79 26.61 16.48
C PRO A 344 2.64 28.13 16.35
N PRO A 345 2.69 28.89 17.47
CA PRO A 345 2.50 30.33 17.41
C PRO A 345 3.51 30.94 16.43
N ALA A 346 3.05 31.87 15.61
CA ALA A 346 3.89 32.58 14.65
C ALA A 346 5.16 33.10 15.36
N PRO A 347 6.35 33.01 14.74
CA PRO A 347 7.56 33.58 15.31
C PRO A 347 7.29 35.05 15.67
N PRO A 348 7.77 35.54 16.83
CA PRO A 348 7.50 36.89 17.27
C PRO A 348 7.90 37.87 16.17
N ALA A 349 6.99 38.78 15.84
CA ALA A 349 7.21 39.81 14.84
C ALA A 349 8.56 40.50 15.12
N ALA A 350 9.39 40.63 14.08
CA ALA A 350 10.65 41.36 14.18
C ALA A 350 10.38 42.74 14.82
N PRO A 351 11.21 43.16 15.79
CA PRO A 351 10.99 44.44 16.46
C PRO A 351 10.94 45.56 15.41
N PRO A 352 10.02 46.53 15.55
CA PRO A 352 9.92 47.62 14.60
C PRO A 352 11.29 48.34 14.50
N PRO A 353 11.69 48.80 13.30
CA PRO A 353 12.94 49.52 13.16
C PRO A 353 12.96 50.72 14.12
N PRO A 354 14.12 51.04 14.72
CA PRO A 354 14.22 52.09 15.71
C PRO A 354 13.68 53.40 15.14
N ARG A 355 12.76 54.04 15.87
CA ARG A 355 12.26 55.38 15.54
C ARG A 355 13.44 56.33 15.50
N LEU A 356 13.71 56.91 14.33
CA LEU A 356 14.65 58.02 14.19
C LEU A 356 14.19 59.14 15.13
N SER A 357 15.00 59.43 16.14
CA SER A 357 14.78 60.57 17.03
C SER A 357 14.99 61.87 16.23
N PRO A 358 14.20 62.93 16.50
CA PRO A 358 14.33 64.18 15.77
C PRO A 358 15.71 64.79 16.00
N MET A 359 16.35 65.15 14.89
CA MET A 359 17.66 65.82 14.83
C MET A 359 17.61 67.13 15.65
N ALA A 360 18.49 67.27 16.64
CA ALA A 360 18.67 68.52 17.36
C ALA A 360 19.33 69.58 16.44
N PRO A 361 18.94 70.87 16.53
CA PRO A 361 19.52 71.92 15.72
C PRO A 361 20.96 72.24 16.15
N SER A 362 21.86 72.38 15.18
CA SER A 362 23.25 72.81 15.38
C SER A 362 23.34 74.27 15.86
N PRO A 363 24.22 74.61 16.81
CA PRO A 363 24.45 75.99 17.21
C PRO A 363 25.72 76.52 16.54
N PHE A 364 25.60 77.25 15.44
CA PHE A 364 26.68 78.13 14.98
C PHE A 364 26.10 79.32 14.22
N ALA A 365 26.28 80.51 14.82
CA ALA A 365 26.66 81.79 14.19
C ALA A 365 25.90 82.98 14.79
N ALA A 366 26.55 83.67 15.72
CA ALA A 366 26.53 85.13 15.89
C ALA A 366 27.82 85.48 16.66
N PRO A 367 28.39 86.68 16.49
CA PRO A 367 27.73 87.92 16.88
C PRO A 367 27.31 88.84 15.73
#